data_AF-A0A835H9K3-F1
#
_entry.id   AF-A0A835H9K3-F1
#
_cell.length_a   1.000
_cell.length_b   1.000
_cell.length_c   1.000
_cell.angle_alpha   90.00
_cell.angle_beta   90.00
_cell.angle_gamma   90.00
#
_symmetry.space_group_name_H-M   'P 1'
#
loop_
_entity.id
_entity.type
_entity.pdbx_description
1 polymer ?
#
loop_
_entity_poly.entity_id
_entity_poly.type
_entity_poly.pdbx_seq_one_letter_code
_entity_poly.pdbx_strand_id
1 'polypeptide(L)'
;MGKDKDDQVLKRVECALTKGWQHIWLETNSEATALAFNMDKLPWMLLPRWMNCKGQLVKFKISSIWREANFTVDTLAKAGATLQDNVTNLVNGKPD
;
A
#
# COMPACT_ATOMS: atom_id res chain seq x y z
N MET A 1 -8.52 -13.88 -2.37
CA MET A 1 -9.00 -12.54 -1.97
C MET A 1 -7.80 -11.61 -2.00
N GLY A 2 -7.65 -10.75 -3.03
CA GLY A 2 -6.42 -9.94 -3.22
C GLY A 2 -6.15 -9.39 -4.63
N LYS A 3 -6.73 -10.01 -5.67
CA LYS A 3 -6.47 -9.69 -7.10
C LYS A 3 -6.53 -8.19 -7.44
N ASP A 4 -7.50 -7.47 -6.88
CA ASP A 4 -7.69 -6.03 -7.16
C ASP A 4 -6.55 -5.17 -6.61
N LYS A 5 -6.06 -5.48 -5.41
CA LYS A 5 -4.96 -4.75 -4.77
C LYS A 5 -3.63 -4.98 -5.51
N ASP A 6 -3.39 -6.23 -5.94
CA ASP A 6 -2.18 -6.58 -6.66
C ASP A 6 -2.16 -5.93 -8.05
N ASP A 7 -3.30 -5.88 -8.76
CA ASP A 7 -3.41 -5.18 -10.05
C ASP A 7 -3.20 -3.67 -9.90
N GLN A 8 -3.72 -3.05 -8.83
CA GLN A 8 -3.48 -1.64 -8.54
C GLN A 8 -1.99 -1.33 -8.28
N VAL A 9 -1.29 -2.18 -7.52
CA VAL A 9 0.16 -2.03 -7.31
C VAL A 9 0.91 -2.14 -8.64
N LEU A 10 0.56 -3.11 -9.47
CA LEU A 10 1.20 -3.31 -10.76
C LEU A 10 1.01 -2.11 -11.70
N LYS A 11 -0.20 -1.55 -11.76
CA LYS A 11 -0.49 -0.34 -12.55
C LYS A 11 0.34 0.88 -12.11
N ARG A 12 0.62 1.01 -10.82
CA ARG A 12 1.48 2.11 -10.31
C ARG A 12 2.93 1.93 -10.75
N VAL A 13 3.43 0.69 -10.76
CA VAL A 13 4.77 0.37 -11.30
C VAL A 13 4.84 0.65 -12.79
N GLU A 14 3.83 0.22 -13.57
CA GLU A 14 3.75 0.51 -15.01
C GLU A 14 3.77 2.02 -15.28
N CYS A 15 2.99 2.81 -14.52
CA CYS A 15 2.99 4.27 -14.63
C CYS A 15 4.35 4.90 -14.28
N ALA A 16 5.05 4.39 -13.26
CA ALA A 16 6.38 4.87 -12.92
C ALA A 16 7.40 4.58 -14.04
N LEU A 17 7.33 3.39 -14.65
CA LEU A 17 8.16 3.03 -15.81
C LEU A 17 7.87 3.94 -17.01
N THR A 18 6.59 4.29 -17.27
CA THR A 18 6.26 5.26 -18.34
C THR A 18 6.86 6.65 -18.10
N LYS A 19 7.21 6.99 -16.86
CA LYS A 19 7.91 8.23 -16.48
C LYS A 19 9.43 8.09 -16.49
N GLY A 20 9.95 6.93 -16.92
CA GLY A 20 11.39 6.63 -16.95
C GLY A 20 11.98 6.26 -15.60
N TRP A 21 11.16 5.99 -14.57
CA TRP A 21 11.68 5.63 -13.25
C TRP A 21 12.04 4.15 -13.18
N GLN A 22 13.34 3.87 -13.07
CA GLN A 22 13.87 2.51 -12.99
C GLN A 22 14.26 2.07 -11.57
N HIS A 23 14.34 3.03 -10.64
CA HIS A 23 14.59 2.80 -9.22
C HIS A 23 13.32 3.10 -8.44
N ILE A 24 12.59 2.06 -8.05
CA ILE A 24 11.29 2.21 -7.40
C ILE A 24 11.34 1.60 -6.00
N TRP A 25 10.87 2.38 -5.02
CA TRP A 25 10.49 1.87 -3.71
C TRP A 25 8.98 2.07 -3.54
N LEU A 26 8.27 0.95 -3.37
CA LEU A 26 6.83 0.95 -3.16
C LEU A 26 6.51 0.53 -1.73
N GLU A 27 5.69 1.31 -1.05
CA GLU A 27 5.12 0.94 0.24
C GLU A 27 3.65 0.52 0.07
N THR A 28 3.31 -0.63 0.63
CA THR A 28 1.94 -1.15 0.65
C THR A 28 1.47 -1.37 2.08
N ASN A 29 0.18 -1.18 2.34
CA ASN A 29 -0.43 -1.51 3.62
C ASN A 29 -0.86 -2.99 3.73
N SER A 30 -0.56 -3.79 2.70
CA SER A 30 -0.84 -5.22 2.69
C SER A 30 0.45 -6.04 2.64
N GLU A 31 0.78 -6.69 3.75
CA GLU A 31 1.91 -7.61 3.85
C GLU A 31 1.80 -8.74 2.82
N ALA A 32 0.60 -9.29 2.62
CA ALA A 32 0.35 -10.31 1.61
C ALA A 32 0.73 -9.86 0.20
N THR A 33 0.38 -8.62 -0.18
CA THR A 33 0.77 -8.04 -1.46
C THR A 33 2.30 -7.81 -1.51
N ALA A 34 2.91 -7.25 -0.46
CA ALA A 34 4.36 -7.08 -0.41
C ALA A 34 5.12 -8.41 -0.62
N LEU A 35 4.66 -9.48 0.04
CA LEU A 35 5.21 -10.82 -0.10
C LEU A 35 4.97 -11.41 -1.49
N ALA A 36 3.77 -11.23 -2.06
CA ALA A 36 3.45 -11.72 -3.40
C ALA A 36 4.37 -11.12 -4.47
N PHE A 37 4.65 -9.83 -4.42
CA PHE A 37 5.59 -9.17 -5.35
C PHE A 37 7.05 -9.54 -5.08
N ASN A 38 7.47 -9.67 -3.81
CA ASN A 38 8.83 -10.10 -3.49
C ASN A 38 9.12 -11.56 -3.91
N MET A 39 8.11 -12.44 -3.80
CA MET A 39 8.24 -13.86 -4.14
C MET A 39 7.81 -14.19 -5.57
N ASP A 40 7.43 -13.18 -6.38
CA ASP A 40 6.82 -13.36 -7.71
C ASP A 40 5.58 -14.30 -7.71
N LYS A 41 4.87 -14.39 -6.58
CA LYS A 41 3.67 -15.22 -6.37
C LYS A 41 2.40 -14.44 -6.70
N LEU A 42 2.37 -13.86 -7.90
CA LEU A 42 1.20 -13.13 -8.41
C LEU A 42 0.25 -14.09 -9.15
N PRO A 43 -1.05 -13.75 -9.25
CA PRO A 43 -1.98 -14.46 -10.13
C PRO A 43 -1.43 -14.56 -11.55
N TRP A 44 -1.67 -15.69 -12.22
CA TRP A 44 -1.14 -15.98 -13.56
C TRP A 44 -1.43 -14.89 -14.60
N MET A 45 -2.53 -14.14 -14.46
CA MET A 45 -2.88 -13.03 -15.36
C MET A 45 -1.98 -11.80 -15.16
N LEU A 46 -1.46 -11.58 -13.95
CA LEU A 46 -0.63 -10.44 -13.59
C LEU A 46 0.86 -10.74 -13.70
N LEU A 47 1.24 -12.02 -13.60
CA LEU A 47 2.65 -12.45 -13.63
C LEU A 47 3.40 -12.02 -14.91
N PRO A 48 2.86 -12.15 -16.13
CA PRO A 48 3.57 -11.72 -17.34
C PRO A 48 3.82 -10.21 -17.36
N ARG A 49 2.84 -9.41 -16.96
CA ARG A 49 2.94 -7.95 -16.85
C ARG A 49 3.98 -7.54 -15.81
N TRP A 50 3.97 -8.21 -14.66
CA TRP A 50 4.98 -7.99 -13.62
C TRP A 50 6.39 -8.33 -14.10
N MET A 51 6.59 -9.48 -14.76
CA MET A 51 7.90 -9.87 -15.29
C MET A 51 8.43 -8.86 -16.33
N ASN A 52 7.55 -8.34 -17.19
CA ASN A 52 7.92 -7.28 -18.13
C ASN A 52 8.35 -5.99 -17.41
N CYS A 53 7.64 -5.59 -16.35
CA CYS A 53 8.04 -4.44 -15.54
C CYS A 53 9.37 -4.70 -14.83
N LYS A 54 9.52 -5.87 -14.21
CA LYS A 54 10.72 -6.27 -13.46
C LYS A 54 11.97 -6.27 -14.33
N GLY A 55 11.86 -6.68 -15.60
CA GLY A 55 12.96 -6.62 -16.56
C GLY A 55 13.42 -5.21 -16.93
N GLN A 56 12.56 -4.20 -16.77
CA GLN A 56 12.89 -2.79 -17.00
C GLN A 56 13.38 -2.06 -15.75
N LEU A 57 13.17 -2.64 -14.57
CA LEU A 57 13.56 -2.06 -13.29
C LEU A 57 15.03 -2.39 -13.00
N VAL A 58 15.82 -1.36 -12.73
CA VAL A 58 17.20 -1.52 -12.24
C VAL A 58 17.18 -1.86 -10.76
N LYS A 59 16.26 -1.25 -10.00
CA LYS A 59 16.11 -1.52 -8.57
C LYS A 59 14.64 -1.45 -8.17
N PHE A 60 14.15 -2.53 -7.59
CA PHE A 60 12.81 -2.58 -7.03
C PHE A 60 12.88 -3.00 -5.56
N LYS A 61 12.20 -2.25 -4.70
CA LYS A 61 11.99 -2.60 -3.30
C LYS A 61 10.51 -2.44 -2.97
N ILE A 62 9.93 -3.43 -2.32
CA ILE A 62 8.59 -3.32 -1.74
C ILE A 62 8.64 -3.61 -0.25
N SER A 63 8.01 -2.76 0.55
CA SER A 63 7.86 -2.95 2.00
C SER A 63 6.40 -2.82 2.42
N SER A 64 6.04 -3.54 3.48
CA SER A 64 4.74 -3.40 4.14
C SER A 64 4.86 -2.57 5.40
N ILE A 65 4.02 -1.55 5.53
CA ILE A 65 3.93 -0.76 6.76
C ILE A 65 3.15 -1.59 7.79
N TRP A 66 3.81 -1.98 8.88
CA TRP A 66 3.20 -2.78 9.94
C TRP A 66 2.06 -2.01 10.62
N ARG A 67 0.94 -2.72 10.81
CA ARG A 67 -0.37 -2.19 11.21
C ARG A 67 -0.46 -1.60 12.62
N GLU A 68 0.62 -1.47 13.38
CA GLU A 68 0.52 -0.84 14.71
C GLU A 68 0.18 0.65 14.61
N ALA A 69 0.67 1.36 13.59
CA ALA A 69 0.28 2.75 13.33
C ALA A 69 -1.16 2.88 12.79
N ASN A 70 -1.71 1.80 12.19
CA ASN A 70 -3.07 1.80 11.66
C ASN A 70 -4.10 1.24 12.63
N PHE A 71 -3.70 0.55 13.71
CA PHE A 71 -4.64 0.19 14.77
C PHE A 71 -5.18 1.45 15.44
N THR A 72 -4.31 2.43 15.69
CA THR A 72 -4.69 3.74 16.23
C THR A 72 -5.57 4.52 15.25
N VAL A 73 -5.26 4.52 13.95
CA VAL A 73 -6.05 5.25 12.93
C VAL A 73 -7.38 4.55 12.61
N ASP A 74 -7.41 3.23 12.53
CA ASP A 74 -8.64 2.45 12.27
C ASP A 74 -9.55 2.47 13.50
N THR A 75 -8.98 2.45 14.71
CA THR A 75 -9.73 2.68 15.96
C THR A 75 -10.24 4.12 16.03
N LEU A 76 -9.44 5.12 15.64
CA LEU A 76 -9.86 6.52 15.62
C LEU A 76 -10.91 6.80 14.54
N ALA A 77 -10.78 6.22 13.35
CA ALA A 77 -11.76 6.34 12.27
C ALA A 77 -13.08 5.64 12.62
N LYS A 78 -13.03 4.47 13.29
CA LYS A 78 -14.22 3.82 13.84
C LYS A 78 -14.84 4.60 14.99
N ALA A 79 -14.03 5.17 15.88
CA ALA A 79 -14.53 6.04 16.95
C ALA A 79 -15.22 7.29 16.39
N GLY A 80 -14.65 7.93 15.36
CA GLY A 80 -15.26 9.06 14.66
C GLY A 80 -16.55 8.70 13.91
N ALA A 81 -16.62 7.51 13.29
CA ALA A 81 -17.81 7.04 12.58
C ALA A 81 -18.97 6.64 13.51
N THR A 82 -18.72 6.48 14.81
CA THR A 82 -19.73 6.15 15.82
C THR A 82 -20.24 7.39 16.56
N LEU A 83 -19.63 8.56 16.33
CA LEU A 83 -20.11 9.84 16.84
C LEU A 83 -21.19 10.37 15.89
N GLN A 84 -22.41 10.48 16.41
CA GLN A 84 -23.50 11.22 15.78
C GLN A 84 -23.06 12.65 15.45
N ASP A 85 -23.71 13.18 14.41
CA ASP A 85 -23.46 14.34 13.57
C ASP A 85 -23.18 15.73 14.22
N ASN A 86 -22.67 15.88 15.44
CA ASN A 86 -22.55 17.24 16.01
C ASN A 86 -21.56 17.51 17.17
N VAL A 87 -20.47 16.77 17.36
CA VAL A 87 -19.49 17.15 18.41
C VAL A 87 -18.06 17.22 17.91
N THR A 88 -17.62 18.44 17.61
CA THR A 88 -16.20 18.78 17.45
C THR A 88 -15.55 18.92 18.82
N ASN A 89 -14.95 17.86 19.36
CA ASN A 89 -14.09 17.99 20.54
C ASN A 89 -12.64 18.29 20.10
N LEU A 90 -12.29 19.57 20.13
CA LEU A 90 -10.91 20.04 20.04
C LEU A 90 -10.19 19.67 21.34
N VAL A 91 -9.35 18.64 21.31
CA VAL A 91 -8.47 18.33 22.44
C VAL A 91 -7.24 19.23 22.37
N ASN A 92 -7.28 20.35 23.10
CA ASN A 92 -6.09 21.11 23.48
C ASN A 92 -5.55 20.54 24.80
N GLY A 93 -4.30 20.09 24.82
CA GLY A 93 -3.63 19.69 26.06
C GLY A 93 -2.14 19.39 25.84
N LYS A 94 -1.29 20.35 26.20
CA LYS A 94 0.16 20.20 26.40
C LYS A 94 0.38 19.39 27.70
N PRO A 95 1.31 18.40 27.74
CA PRO A 95 1.58 17.65 28.97
C PRO A 95 2.48 18.42 29.94
N ASP A 96 2.21 18.28 31.25
CA ASP A 96 3.11 18.59 32.37
C ASP A 96 4.33 17.64 32.40
#